data_AF-A0A496BIR6-F1
#
_entry.id   AF-A0A496BIR6-F1
#
_cell.length_a   1.000
_cell.length_b   1.000
_cell.length_c   1.000
_cell.angle_alpha   90.00
_cell.angle_beta   90.00
_cell.angle_gamma   90.00
#
_symmetry.space_group_name_H-M   'P 1'
#
loop_
_entity.id
_entity.type
_entity.pdbx_description
1 polymer ?
#
loop_
_entity_poly.entity_id
_entity_poly.type
_entity_poly.pdbx_seq_one_letter_code
_entity_poly.pdbx_strand_id
1 'polypeptide(L)'
;AAAANVQCAPHNWGSLLGFFLSLQFGKTIPHFLYGEVATLTSDVVDTSGFGFKDGFFTVPETPGLGLELNEDVYAERYAGKEEWQVV
;
A
#
# COMPACT_ATOMS: atom_id res chain seq x y z
N ALA A 1 7.37 -18.77 9.13
CA ALA A 1 8.27 -18.48 7.99
C ALA A 1 9.72 -18.36 8.46
N ALA A 2 10.06 -17.35 9.27
CA ALA A 2 11.41 -17.15 9.82
C ALA A 2 12.09 -18.40 10.41
N ALA A 3 11.48 -19.05 11.41
CA ALA A 3 12.07 -20.22 12.08
C ALA A 3 12.30 -21.43 11.16
N ALA A 4 11.58 -21.49 10.03
CA ALA A 4 11.70 -22.54 9.04
C ALA A 4 12.52 -22.12 7.79
N ASN A 5 13.16 -20.94 7.82
CA ASN A 5 13.87 -20.34 6.68
C ASN A 5 13.04 -20.29 5.38
N VAL A 6 11.75 -19.95 5.52
CA VAL A 6 10.81 -19.83 4.39
C VAL A 6 10.61 -18.36 4.07
N GLN A 7 10.60 -18.05 2.76
CA GLN A 7 10.32 -16.72 2.24
C GLN A 7 8.84 -16.32 2.37
N CYS A 8 8.57 -15.03 2.53
CA CYS A 8 7.24 -14.46 2.67
C CYS A 8 6.94 -13.53 1.48
N ALA A 9 5.88 -13.85 0.74
CA ALA A 9 5.29 -13.00 -0.28
C ALA A 9 3.82 -12.76 0.10
N PRO A 10 3.50 -11.62 0.75
CA PRO A 10 2.12 -11.30 1.11
C PRO A 10 1.25 -11.20 -0.14
N HIS A 11 0.13 -11.94 -0.13
CA HIS A 11 -0.90 -11.80 -1.16
C HIS A 11 -1.59 -10.44 -1.03
N ASN A 12 -1.76 -9.76 -2.15
CA ASN A 12 -2.47 -8.50 -2.25
C ASN A 12 -3.18 -8.38 -3.60
N TRP A 13 -4.46 -8.72 -3.60
CA TRP A 13 -5.32 -8.58 -4.78
C TRP A 13 -6.49 -7.63 -4.46
N GLY A 14 -6.76 -6.69 -5.36
CA GLY A 14 -7.88 -5.76 -5.23
C GLY A 14 -7.74 -4.68 -4.14
N SER A 15 -6.56 -4.52 -3.54
CA SER A 15 -6.32 -3.51 -2.51
C SER A 15 -5.12 -2.63 -2.86
N LEU A 16 -5.36 -1.31 -2.95
CA LEU A 16 -4.31 -0.31 -3.13
C LEU A 16 -3.45 -0.22 -1.85
N LEU A 17 -4.10 -0.05 -0.70
CA LEU A 17 -3.41 0.13 0.58
C LEU A 17 -2.63 -1.13 0.98
N GLY A 18 -3.17 -2.31 0.69
CA GLY A 18 -2.54 -3.58 1.07
C GLY A 18 -1.14 -3.76 0.46
N PHE A 19 -0.90 -3.19 -0.73
CA PHE A 19 0.44 -3.17 -1.34
C PHE A 19 1.44 -2.36 -0.48
N PHE A 20 1.12 -1.10 -0.17
CA PHE A 20 2.03 -0.23 0.60
C PHE A 20 2.24 -0.73 2.04
N LEU A 21 1.21 -1.30 2.66
CA LEU A 21 1.33 -1.98 3.95
C LEU A 21 2.29 -3.18 3.87
N SER A 22 2.27 -3.93 2.77
CA SER A 22 3.19 -5.05 2.55
C SER A 22 4.65 -4.59 2.45
N LEU A 23 4.90 -3.40 1.89
CA LEU A 23 6.25 -2.82 1.83
C LEU A 23 6.75 -2.43 3.22
N GLN A 24 5.90 -1.81 4.04
CA GLN A 24 6.24 -1.50 5.44
C GLN A 24 6.51 -2.77 6.24
N PHE A 25 5.68 -3.81 6.07
CA PHE A 25 5.93 -5.12 6.65
C PHE A 25 7.26 -5.72 6.20
N GLY A 26 7.59 -5.60 4.90
CA GLY A 26 8.87 -6.03 4.34
C GLY A 26 10.09 -5.41 5.02
N LYS A 27 10.03 -4.15 5.47
CA LYS A 27 11.12 -3.50 6.24
C LYS A 27 11.36 -4.18 7.60
N THR A 28 10.40 -4.94 8.11
CA THR A 28 10.45 -5.51 9.48
C THR A 28 10.86 -6.97 9.53
N ILE A 29 10.99 -7.65 8.37
CA ILE A 29 11.34 -9.08 8.33
C ILE A 29 12.54 -9.36 7.40
N PRO A 30 13.41 -10.33 7.73
CA PRO A 30 14.60 -10.63 6.92
C PRO A 30 14.32 -11.53 5.70
N HIS A 31 13.09 -12.03 5.53
CA HIS A 31 12.73 -13.06 4.56
C HIS A 31 11.57 -12.62 3.65
N PHE A 32 11.44 -11.32 3.40
CA PHE A 32 10.53 -10.79 2.40
C PHE A 32 11.01 -11.16 0.98
N LEU A 33 10.10 -11.64 0.13
CA LEU A 33 10.42 -12.09 -1.23
C LEU A 33 10.03 -11.04 -2.27
N TYR A 34 8.75 -10.70 -2.35
CA TYR A 34 8.23 -9.59 -3.16
C TYR A 34 6.85 -9.18 -2.64
N GLY A 35 6.41 -7.97 -3.01
CA GLY A 35 5.04 -7.51 -2.79
C GLY A 35 4.20 -7.68 -4.06
N GLU A 36 2.98 -8.17 -3.93
CA GLU A 36 2.02 -8.23 -5.03
C GLU A 36 1.44 -6.84 -5.29
N VAL A 37 1.80 -6.24 -6.43
CA VAL A 37 1.34 -4.90 -6.82
C VAL A 37 0.20 -5.02 -7.83
N ALA A 38 -0.96 -4.51 -7.46
CA ALA A 38 -2.03 -4.22 -8.42
C ALA A 38 -1.82 -2.78 -8.94
N THR A 39 -2.03 -2.54 -10.24
CA THR A 39 -1.93 -1.20 -10.85
C THR A 39 -3.15 -0.33 -10.52
N LEU A 40 -3.53 -0.30 -9.25
CA LEU A 40 -4.63 0.50 -8.70
C LEU A 40 -4.14 1.92 -8.46
N THR A 41 -5.04 2.87 -8.61
CA THR A 41 -4.81 4.28 -8.28
C THR A 41 -5.97 4.81 -7.45
N SER A 42 -5.73 5.88 -6.72
CA SER A 42 -6.76 6.63 -5.99
C SER A 42 -6.41 8.11 -6.09
N ASP A 43 -7.42 8.95 -6.22
CA ASP A 43 -7.31 10.39 -6.12
C ASP A 43 -7.34 10.90 -4.67
N VAL A 44 -7.73 10.04 -3.72
CA VAL A 44 -7.77 10.33 -2.29
C VAL A 44 -6.48 9.95 -1.58
N VAL A 45 -5.77 8.91 -2.03
CA VAL A 45 -4.55 8.44 -1.35
C VAL A 45 -3.32 8.92 -2.11
N ASP A 46 -2.51 9.77 -1.47
CA ASP A 46 -1.20 10.17 -1.99
C ASP A 46 -0.18 9.05 -1.77
N THR A 47 0.41 8.60 -2.87
CA THR A 47 1.42 7.54 -2.92
C THR A 47 2.75 8.05 -3.48
N SER A 48 2.89 9.36 -3.69
CA SER A 48 4.06 10.01 -4.31
C SER A 48 5.36 9.84 -3.50
N GLY A 49 5.26 9.55 -2.20
CA GLY A 49 6.41 9.16 -1.37
C GLY A 49 7.06 7.83 -1.75
N PHE A 50 6.37 6.99 -2.53
CA PHE A 50 6.87 5.71 -3.02
C PHE A 50 7.33 5.83 -4.48
N GLY A 51 8.60 5.54 -4.74
CA GLY A 51 9.16 5.54 -6.08
C GLY A 51 9.28 4.12 -6.63
N PHE A 52 8.95 3.91 -7.90
CA PHE A 52 9.20 2.66 -8.61
C PHE A 52 10.33 2.83 -9.62
N LYS A 53 11.40 2.03 -9.48
CA LYS A 53 12.54 2.05 -10.40
C LYS A 53 13.18 0.67 -10.48
N ASP A 54 13.49 0.23 -11.70
CA ASP A 54 14.21 -1.02 -11.98
C ASP A 54 13.58 -2.27 -11.34
N GLY A 55 12.25 -2.31 -11.20
CA GLY A 55 11.51 -3.42 -10.59
C GLY A 55 11.39 -3.34 -9.06
N PHE A 56 11.88 -2.27 -8.43
CA PHE A 56 11.86 -2.08 -6.98
C PHE A 56 11.07 -0.84 -6.58
N PHE A 57 10.40 -0.94 -5.43
CA PHE A 57 9.80 0.20 -4.75
C PHE A 57 10.72 0.74 -3.65
N THR A 58 10.85 2.05 -3.57
CA THR A 58 11.40 2.72 -2.38
C THR A 58 10.30 2.93 -1.35
N VAL A 59 10.62 2.70 -0.09
CA VAL A 59 9.73 3.04 1.04
C VAL A 59 10.22 4.34 1.66
N PRO A 60 9.35 5.37 1.84
CA PRO A 60 9.76 6.64 2.41
C PRO A 60 10.16 6.50 3.89
N GLU A 61 11.00 7.41 4.36
CA GLU A 61 11.40 7.52 5.77
C GLU A 61 10.49 8.48 6.57
N THR A 62 9.40 8.95 5.95
CA THR A 62 8.38 9.74 6.65
C THR A 62 7.69 8.89 7.73
N PRO A 63 7.21 9.50 8.83
CA PRO A 63 6.58 8.75 9.91
C PRO A 63 5.34 7.95 9.47
N GLY A 64 5.07 6.86 10.19
CA GLY A 64 3.88 6.04 9.97
C GLY A 64 3.98 5.17 8.72
N LEU A 65 2.93 5.21 7.88
CA LEU A 65 2.85 4.40 6.67
C LEU A 65 3.50 5.06 5.44
N GLY A 66 3.88 6.34 5.55
CA GLY A 66 4.38 7.11 4.41
C GLY A 66 3.31 7.43 3.36
N LEU A 67 2.04 7.36 3.74
CA LEU A 67 0.88 7.69 2.93
C LEU A 67 0.16 8.89 3.54
N GLU A 68 -0.41 9.73 2.68
CA GLU A 68 -1.23 10.87 3.09
C GLU A 68 -2.59 10.80 2.38
N LEU A 69 -3.61 11.42 3.00
CA LEU A 69 -4.92 11.57 2.38
C LEU A 69 -5.01 12.97 1.77
N ASN A 70 -5.53 13.05 0.56
CA ASN A 70 -6.00 14.30 -0.01
C ASN A 70 -7.37 14.62 0.60
N GLU A 71 -7.35 15.32 1.74
CA GLU A 71 -8.55 15.63 2.53
C GLU A 71 -9.57 16.45 1.75
N ASP A 72 -9.13 17.39 0.91
CA ASP A 72 -10.02 18.20 0.07
C ASP A 72 -10.78 17.33 -0.93
N VAL A 73 -10.08 16.41 -1.61
CA VAL A 73 -10.70 15.47 -2.56
C VAL A 73 -11.66 14.52 -1.83
N TYR A 74 -11.29 14.02 -0.66
CA TYR A 74 -12.17 13.19 0.16
C TYR A 74 -13.45 13.95 0.53
N ALA A 75 -13.31 15.16 1.09
CA ALA A 75 -14.42 15.98 1.53
C ALA A 75 -15.37 16.37 0.38
N GLU A 76 -14.84 16.71 -0.79
CA GLU A 76 -15.63 17.11 -1.95
C GLU A 76 -16.39 15.92 -2.58
N ARG A 77 -15.74 14.77 -2.71
CA ARG A 77 -16.24 13.68 -3.59
C ARG A 77 -16.85 12.52 -2.82
N TYR A 78 -16.28 12.17 -1.67
CA TYR A 78 -16.51 10.89 -1.00
C TYR A 78 -17.18 11.03 0.37
N ALA A 79 -16.96 12.14 1.09
CA ALA A 79 -17.54 12.36 2.40
C ALA A 79 -19.08 12.29 2.36
N GLY A 80 -19.66 11.46 3.22
CA GLY A 80 -21.10 11.19 3.26
C GLY A 80 -21.61 10.25 2.16
N LYS A 81 -20.72 9.64 1.37
CA LYS A 81 -21.01 8.64 0.32
C LYS A 81 -20.18 7.37 0.51
N GLU A 82 -19.79 7.06 1.73
CA GLU A 82 -18.95 5.91 2.06
C GLU A 82 -19.71 4.57 2.03
N GLU A 83 -21.03 4.64 1.87
CA GLU A 83 -21.88 3.47 1.71
C GLU A 83 -21.79 2.90 0.29
N TRP A 84 -21.69 1.57 0.21
CA TRP A 84 -21.86 0.84 -1.04
C TRP A 84 -23.21 0.15 -1.03
N GLN A 85 -23.94 0.26 -2.14
CA GLN A 85 -25.16 -0.50 -2.37
C GLN A 85 -24.88 -1.58 -3.41
N VAL A 86 -25.21 -2.82 -3.07
CA VAL A 86 -25.29 -3.90 -4.06
C VAL A 86 -26.72 -3.87 -4.58
N VAL A 87 -26.90 -3.40 -5.81
CA VAL A 87 -28.18 -3.45 -6.54
C VAL A 87 -28.30 -4.77 -7.28
#